data_AF-A0A258CT05-F1
#
_entry.id   AF-A0A258CT05-F1
#
_cell.length_a   1.000
_cell.length_b   1.000
_cell.length_c   1.000
_cell.angle_alpha   90.00
_cell.angle_beta   90.00
_cell.angle_gamma   90.00
#
_symmetry.space_group_name_H-M   'P 1'
#
loop_
_entity.id
_entity.type
_entity.pdbx_description
1 polymer ?
#
loop_
_entity_poly.entity_id
_entity_poly.type
_entity_poly.pdbx_seq_one_letter_code
_entity_poly.pdbx_strand_id
1 'polypeptide(L)'
;MTSDTEAPDTRPCILILDADVIVRHLIAEYLRTCGYRVAEAASAEEALAILSHADVPIDTVLMDMQAPGTVNGFALLRKIR
;
A
#
# COMPACT_ATOMS: atom_id res chain seq x y z
N MET A 1 -19.21 -0.55 30.40
CA MET A 1 -18.52 -1.39 29.40
C MET A 1 -19.38 -1.41 28.16
N THR A 2 -19.30 -0.35 27.36
CA THR A 2 -19.91 -0.34 26.02
C THR A 2 -18.97 -1.09 25.12
N SER A 3 -19.41 -2.26 24.67
CA SER A 3 -18.76 -2.98 23.59
C SER A 3 -18.93 -2.14 22.33
N ASP A 4 -17.93 -1.33 22.00
CA ASP A 4 -17.79 -0.79 20.65
C ASP A 4 -17.45 -1.98 19.74
N THR A 5 -18.48 -2.57 19.14
CA THR A 5 -18.30 -3.37 17.94
C THR A 5 -17.86 -2.39 16.86
N GLU A 6 -16.55 -2.18 16.75
CA GLU A 6 -15.93 -1.31 15.76
C GLU A 6 -16.35 -1.80 14.38
N ALA A 7 -17.17 -1.01 13.69
CA ALA A 7 -17.60 -1.31 12.34
C ALA A 7 -16.36 -1.53 11.45
N PRO A 8 -16.39 -2.45 10.48
CA PRO A 8 -15.24 -2.73 9.64
C PRO A 8 -14.74 -1.43 9.01
N ASP A 9 -13.44 -1.17 9.09
CA ASP A 9 -12.83 0.04 8.52
C ASP A 9 -12.94 0.01 7.00
N THR A 10 -13.98 0.67 6.48
CA THR A 10 -14.32 0.71 5.05
C THR A 10 -13.55 1.77 4.26
N ARG A 11 -12.57 2.44 4.88
CA ARG A 11 -11.78 3.45 4.17
C ARG A 11 -10.99 2.78 3.03
N PRO A 12 -10.89 3.42 1.85
CA PRO A 12 -10.06 2.90 0.78
C PRO A 12 -8.60 2.78 1.22
N CYS A 13 -7.96 1.69 0.82
CA CYS A 13 -6.58 1.39 1.16
C CYS A 13 -5.66 1.56 -0.05
N ILE A 14 -4.60 2.34 0.15
CA ILE A 14 -3.58 2.62 -0.86
C ILE A 14 -2.29 1.91 -0.45
N LEU A 15 -1.73 1.11 -1.35
CA LEU A 15 -0.38 0.55 -1.22
C LEU A 15 0.63 1.49 -1.89
N ILE A 16 1.64 1.95 -1.16
CA ILE A 16 2.75 2.73 -1.70
C ILE A 16 3.97 1.82 -1.87
N LEU A 17 4.53 1.77 -3.08
CA LEU A 17 5.79 1.10 -3.39
C LEU A 17 6.84 2.13 -3.82
N ASP A 18 7.80 2.39 -2.93
CA ASP A 18 8.90 3.32 -3.17
C ASP A 18 10.11 2.86 -2.35
N ALA A 19 11.31 2.88 -2.93
CA ALA A 19 12.53 2.46 -2.24
C ALA A 19 13.04 3.51 -1.24
N ASP A 20 12.74 4.79 -1.47
CA ASP A 20 13.13 5.89 -0.59
C ASP A 20 12.17 5.96 0.60
N VAL A 21 12.69 5.66 1.80
CA VAL A 21 11.90 5.67 3.04
C VAL A 21 11.35 7.05 3.38
N ILE A 22 12.07 8.13 3.07
CA ILE A 22 11.65 9.49 3.39
C ILE A 22 10.46 9.87 2.51
N VAL A 23 10.57 9.62 1.20
CA VAL A 23 9.49 9.89 0.25
C VAL A 23 8.27 9.03 0.56
N ARG A 24 8.47 7.72 0.74
CA ARG A 24 7.40 6.76 1.08
C ARG A 24 6.64 7.19 2.34
N HIS A 25 7.35 7.54 3.40
CA HIS A 25 6.75 7.92 4.67
C HIS A 25 5.98 9.24 4.58
N LEU A 26 6.55 10.25 3.90
CA LEU A 26 5.90 11.56 3.71
C LEU A 26 4.57 11.41 2.96
N ILE A 27 4.55 10.62 1.89
CA ILE A 27 3.33 10.35 1.13
C ILE A 27 2.33 9.57 1.97
N ALA A 28 2.80 8.58 2.75
CA ALA A 28 1.96 7.77 3.60
C ALA A 28 1.28 8.59 4.70
N GLU A 29 2.02 9.46 5.39
CA GLU A 29 1.46 10.39 6.36
C GLU A 29 0.42 11.31 5.72
N TYR A 30 0.74 11.92 4.58
CA TYR A 30 -0.20 12.77 3.86
C TYR A 30 -1.51 12.04 3.53
N LEU A 31 -1.44 10.85 2.92
CA LEU A 31 -2.64 10.07 2.58
C LEU A 31 -3.43 9.63 3.82
N ARG A 32 -2.76 9.29 4.93
CA ARG A 32 -3.45 9.03 6.21
C ARG A 32 -4.19 10.26 6.70
N THR A 33 -3.62 11.46 6.61
CA THR A 33 -4.33 12.70 6.97
C THR A 33 -5.53 13.00 6.06
N CYS A 34 -5.48 12.57 4.80
CA CYS A 34 -6.62 12.62 3.88
C CYS A 34 -7.71 11.56 4.17
N GLY A 35 -7.52 10.68 5.17
CA GLY A 35 -8.49 9.68 5.55
C GLY A 35 -8.37 8.35 4.79
N TYR A 36 -7.25 8.08 4.13
CA TYR A 36 -6.98 6.77 3.53
C TYR A 36 -6.34 5.82 4.53
N ARG A 37 -6.57 4.52 4.34
CA ARG A 37 -5.67 3.49 4.89
C ARG A 37 -4.46 3.40 3.99
N VAL A 38 -3.29 3.19 4.57
CA VAL A 38 -2.04 3.15 3.80
C VAL A 38 -1.19 1.97 4.22
N ALA A 39 -0.89 1.12 3.23
CA ALA A 39 0.14 0.09 3.32
C ALA A 39 1.41 0.59 2.62
N GLU A 40 2.58 0.27 3.17
CA GLU A 40 3.87 0.72 2.66
C GLU A 40 4.72 -0.50 2.31
N ALA A 41 5.40 -0.45 1.16
CA ALA A 41 6.36 -1.44 0.72
C ALA A 41 7.62 -0.75 0.18
N ALA A 42 8.79 -1.24 0.56
CA ALA A 42 10.07 -0.79 0.02
C ALA A 42 10.51 -1.58 -1.23
N SER A 43 9.87 -2.72 -1.48
CA SER A 43 10.22 -3.66 -2.56
C SER A 43 9.00 -4.31 -3.20
N ALA A 44 9.17 -4.86 -4.40
CA ALA A 44 8.10 -5.55 -5.12
C ALA A 44 7.66 -6.83 -4.39
N GLU A 45 8.58 -7.49 -3.69
CA GLU A 45 8.34 -8.69 -2.87
C GLU A 45 7.43 -8.37 -1.68
N GLU A 46 7.70 -7.27 -0.97
CA GLU A 46 6.83 -6.77 0.11
C GLU A 46 5.44 -6.39 -0.43
N ALA A 47 5.40 -5.67 -1.54
CA ALA A 47 4.14 -5.30 -2.19
C ALA A 47 3.31 -6.54 -2.57
N LEU A 48 3.94 -7.58 -3.13
CA LEU A 48 3.28 -8.85 -3.45
C LEU A 48 2.78 -9.57 -2.20
N ALA A 49 3.56 -9.58 -1.12
CA ALA A 49 3.15 -10.20 0.14
C ALA A 49 1.88 -9.52 0.68
N ILE A 50 1.83 -8.19 0.66
CA ILE A 50 0.67 -7.39 1.07
C ILE A 50 -0.55 -7.67 0.17
N LEU A 51 -0.36 -7.64 -1.15
CA LEU A 51 -1.46 -7.88 -2.11
C LEU A 51 -2.01 -9.31 -2.05
N SER A 52 -1.20 -10.27 -1.61
CA SER A 52 -1.63 -11.66 -1.45
C SER A 52 -2.42 -11.91 -0.16
N HIS A 53 -2.45 -10.94 0.77
CA HIS A 53 -3.23 -11.06 2.00
C HIS A 53 -4.70 -10.69 1.73
N ALA A 54 -5.58 -11.69 1.77
CA ALA A 54 -7.01 -11.52 1.47
C ALA A 54 -7.75 -10.57 2.43
N ASP A 55 -7.21 -10.34 3.63
CA ASP A 55 -7.86 -9.55 4.68
C ASP A 55 -7.67 -8.03 4.50
N VAL A 56 -6.78 -7.60 3.60
CA VAL A 56 -6.52 -6.18 3.33
C VAL A 56 -6.85 -5.89 1.86
N PRO A 57 -8.10 -5.51 1.54
CA PRO A 57 -8.42 -5.09 0.18
C PRO A 57 -7.62 -3.83 -0.14
N ILE A 58 -6.74 -3.91 -1.15
CA ILE A 58 -6.00 -2.77 -1.69
C ILE A 58 -6.78 -2.23 -2.88
N ASP A 59 -7.24 -0.99 -2.79
CA ASP A 59 -8.02 -0.33 -3.83
C ASP A 59 -7.13 0.34 -4.88
N THR A 60 -5.91 0.73 -4.48
CA THR A 60 -4.98 1.46 -5.35
C THR A 60 -3.54 1.17 -4.98
N VAL A 61 -2.68 1.07 -5.99
CA VAL A 61 -1.22 0.97 -5.82
C VAL A 61 -0.58 2.23 -6.39
N LEU A 62 0.15 2.97 -5.55
CA LEU A 62 1.01 4.08 -5.94
C LEU A 62 2.46 3.56 -5.99
N MET A 63 3.14 3.75 -7.12
CA MET A 63 4.46 3.15 -7.32
C MET A 63 5.43 4.15 -7.94
N ASP A 64 6.64 4.21 -7.39
CA ASP A 64 7.75 4.89 -8.05
C ASP A 64 8.30 4.04 -9.21
N MET A 65 8.33 4.65 -10.39
CA MET A 65 8.79 4.05 -11.65
C MET A 65 10.31 4.23 -11.85
N GLN A 66 10.96 5.08 -11.05
CA GLN A 66 12.39 5.38 -11.17
C GLN A 66 13.28 4.53 -10.25
N ALA A 67 12.69 3.73 -9.35
CA ALA A 67 13.43 2.85 -8.44
C ALA A 67 14.39 1.91 -9.21
N PRO A 68 15.73 2.10 -9.10
CA PRO A 68 16.69 1.29 -9.82
C PRO A 68 16.69 -0.15 -9.30
N GLY A 69 16.54 -1.12 -10.21
CA GLY A 69 17.03 -2.48 -9.99
C GLY A 69 16.08 -3.52 -9.38
N THR A 70 14.83 -3.24 -9.00
CA THR A 70 13.96 -4.33 -8.47
C THR A 70 12.46 -4.09 -8.53
N VAL A 71 12.01 -2.84 -8.69
CA VAL A 71 10.58 -2.54 -8.84
C VAL A 71 10.20 -2.64 -10.32
N ASN A 72 10.06 -3.86 -10.83
CA ASN A 72 9.40 -4.03 -12.12
C ASN A 72 7.88 -3.89 -11.89
N GLY A 73 7.39 -2.66 -11.81
CA GLY A 73 5.98 -2.36 -11.61
C GLY A 73 5.05 -3.05 -12.60
N PHE A 74 5.52 -3.23 -13.83
CA PHE A 74 4.82 -4.00 -14.84
C PHE A 74 4.76 -5.49 -14.52
N ALA A 75 5.77 -6.08 -13.87
CA ALA A 75 5.71 -7.45 -13.39
C ALA A 75 4.71 -7.63 -12.24
N LEU A 76 4.59 -6.63 -11.36
CA LEU A 76 3.55 -6.59 -10.33
C LEU A 76 2.15 -6.52 -10.98
N LEU A 77 1.94 -5.59 -11.91
CA LEU A 77 0.68 -5.43 -12.64
C LEU A 77 0.27 -6.69 -13.43
N ARG A 78 1.24 -7.47 -13.92
CA ARG A 78 0.97 -8.77 -14.58
C ARG A 78 0.52 -9.86 -13.62
N LYS A 79 0.85 -9.77 -12.33
CA LYS A 79 0.47 -10.75 -11.30
C LYS A 79 -0.87 -10.43 -10.62
N ILE A 80 -1.35 -9.19 -10.69
CA ILE A 80 -2.60 -8.73 -10.06
C ILE A 80 -3.84 -8.98 -10.96
N ARG A 81 -3.69 -9.52 -12.17
CA ARG A 81 -4.82 -9.83 -13.07
C ARG A 81 -5.56 -11.10 -12.69
#